data_AF-A0A379WLR1-F1
#
_entry.id   AF-A0A379WLR1-F1
#
_cell.length_a   1.000
_cell.length_b   1.000
_cell.length_c   1.000
_cell.angle_alpha   90.00
_cell.angle_beta   90.00
_cell.angle_gamma   90.00
#
_symmetry.space_group_name_H-M   'P 1'
#
loop_
_entity.id
_entity.type
_entity.pdbx_description
1 polymer ?
#
loop_
_entity_poly.entity_id
_entity_poly.type
_entity_poly.pdbx_seq_one_letter_code
_entity_poly.pdbx_strand_id
1 'polypeptide(L)'
;MSEQNAQGADEVVDLNNEMKARREKLAALREQGIPFPNDFRRDRTSDQLHAEFDAKEAEELEALNIEVSVAGRMMTRRYYG
;
A
#
# COMPACT_ATOMS: atom_id res chain seq x y z
N MET A 1 2.96 29.61 24.01
CA MET A 1 1.60 29.15 24.36
C MET A 1 0.57 29.36 23.24
N SER A 2 0.94 29.93 22.09
CA SER A 2 0.02 30.24 20.98
C SER A 2 0.15 29.32 19.76
N GLU A 3 1.22 28.52 19.65
CA GLU A 3 1.48 27.68 18.48
C GLU A 3 0.86 26.26 18.59
N GLN A 4 0.57 25.78 19.81
CA GLN A 4 0.04 24.44 20.03
C GLN A 4 -1.46 24.29 19.66
N ASN A 5 -2.21 25.39 19.56
CA ASN A 5 -3.65 25.34 19.31
C ASN A 5 -4.00 25.38 17.80
N ALA A 6 -3.06 25.82 16.95
CA ALA A 6 -3.24 25.82 15.49
C ALA A 6 -3.02 24.42 14.88
N GLN A 7 -2.05 23.66 15.39
CA GLN A 7 -1.69 22.33 14.90
C GLN A 7 -2.85 21.32 15.04
N GLY A 8 -3.58 21.34 16.15
CA GLY A 8 -4.72 20.43 16.35
C GLY A 8 -5.93 20.73 15.43
N ALA A 9 -6.08 21.97 14.96
CA ALA A 9 -7.15 22.34 14.04
C ALA A 9 -6.82 21.91 12.59
N ASP A 10 -5.58 22.11 12.14
CA ASP A 10 -5.11 21.67 10.82
C ASP A 10 -5.14 20.14 10.68
N GLU A 11 -4.72 19.39 11.70
CA GLU A 11 -4.79 17.92 11.72
C GLU A 11 -6.23 17.41 11.55
N VAL A 12 -7.20 18.06 12.19
CA VAL A 12 -8.62 17.69 12.07
C VAL A 12 -9.17 17.99 10.68
N VAL A 13 -8.76 19.10 10.06
CA VAL A 13 -9.15 19.45 8.69
C VAL A 13 -8.54 18.47 7.68
N ASP A 14 -7.27 18.11 7.84
CA ASP A 14 -6.60 17.14 6.97
C ASP A 14 -7.19 15.73 7.09
N LEU A 15 -7.51 15.28 8.31
CA LEU A 15 -8.23 14.02 8.52
C LEU A 15 -9.59 14.00 7.81
N ASN A 16 -10.33 15.11 7.87
CA ASN A 16 -11.61 15.24 7.18
C ASN A 16 -11.45 15.22 5.66
N ASN A 17 -10.40 15.88 5.14
CA ASN A 17 -10.07 15.88 3.72
C ASN A 17 -9.67 14.47 3.24
N GLU A 18 -8.85 13.74 3.99
CA GLU A 18 -8.50 12.36 3.68
C GLU A 18 -9.72 11.43 3.66
N MET A 19 -10.59 11.56 4.66
CA MET A 19 -11.81 10.75 4.77
C MET A 19 -12.76 11.01 3.59
N LYS A 20 -12.88 12.26 3.17
CA LYS A 20 -13.67 12.65 1.99
C LYS A 20 -13.07 12.03 0.72
N ALA A 21 -11.77 12.18 0.50
CA ALA A 21 -11.08 11.62 -0.66
C ALA A 21 -11.18 10.08 -0.73
N ARG A 22 -11.08 9.38 0.42
CA ARG A 22 -11.25 7.92 0.47
C ARG A 22 -12.67 7.49 0.10
N ARG A 23 -13.69 8.24 0.54
CA ARG A 23 -15.10 7.96 0.21
C ARG A 23 -15.40 8.21 -1.26
N GLU A 24 -14.89 9.30 -1.84
CA GLU A 24 -15.04 9.60 -3.26
C GLU A 24 -14.40 8.51 -4.13
N LYS A 25 -13.18 8.07 -3.79
CA LYS A 25 -12.52 6.95 -4.50
C LYS A 25 -13.29 5.64 -4.35
N LEU A 26 -13.85 5.37 -3.17
CA LEU A 26 -14.69 4.19 -2.97
C LEU A 26 -15.98 4.25 -3.80
N ALA A 27 -16.60 5.43 -3.92
CA ALA A 27 -17.79 5.62 -4.76
C ALA A 27 -17.47 5.35 -6.23
N ALA A 28 -16.36 5.90 -6.75
CA ALA A 28 -15.90 5.63 -8.11
C ALA A 28 -15.60 4.13 -8.35
N LEU A 29 -14.99 3.44 -7.38
CA LEU A 29 -14.75 1.98 -7.48
C LEU A 29 -16.06 1.17 -7.51
N ARG A 30 -17.11 1.63 -6.82
CA ARG A 30 -18.44 0.99 -6.86
C ARG A 30 -19.14 1.17 -8.19
N GLU A 31 -18.95 2.29 -8.86
CA GLU A 31 -19.53 2.53 -10.19
C GLU A 31 -18.86 1.64 -11.26
N GLN A 32 -17.56 1.34 -11.10
CA GLN A 32 -16.78 0.53 -12.02
C GLN A 32 -17.03 -0.98 -11.87
N GLY A 33 -17.60 -1.44 -10.75
CA GLY A 33 -17.90 -2.86 -10.53
C GLY A 33 -17.82 -3.27 -9.07
N ILE A 34 -17.08 -4.35 -8.77
CA ILE A 34 -16.99 -4.95 -7.43
C ILE A 34 -15.93 -4.19 -6.61
N PRO A 35 -16.30 -3.40 -5.58
CA PRO A 35 -15.36 -2.56 -4.84
C PRO A 35 -14.45 -3.34 -3.88
N PHE A 36 -14.84 -4.56 -3.50
CA PHE A 36 -14.11 -5.43 -2.58
C PHE A 36 -13.96 -6.82 -3.20
N PRO A 37 -13.04 -6.99 -4.17
CA PRO A 37 -12.82 -8.27 -4.79
C PRO A 37 -12.11 -9.25 -3.83
N ASN A 38 -12.38 -10.54 -3.99
CA ASN A 38 -11.74 -11.63 -3.26
C ASN A 38 -11.17 -12.71 -4.22
N ASP A 39 -10.83 -12.26 -5.43
CA ASP A 39 -10.25 -13.07 -6.51
C ASP A 39 -8.74 -13.22 -6.37
N PHE A 40 -8.05 -12.23 -5.79
CA PHE A 40 -6.61 -12.25 -5.63
C PHE A 40 -6.15 -13.45 -4.77
N ARG A 41 -5.18 -14.19 -5.29
CA ARG A 41 -4.49 -15.29 -4.61
C ARG A 41 -3.01 -14.97 -4.57
N ARG A 42 -2.44 -15.04 -3.37
CA ARG A 42 -0.99 -14.88 -3.15
C ARG A 42 -0.33 -16.25 -3.15
N ASP A 43 0.91 -16.30 -3.62
CA ASP A 43 1.70 -17.53 -3.67
C ASP A 43 2.76 -17.58 -2.57
N ARG A 44 3.18 -16.41 -2.08
CA ARG A 44 4.24 -16.25 -1.08
C ARG A 44 3.92 -15.16 -0.06
N THR A 45 4.52 -15.27 1.13
CA THR A 45 4.54 -14.22 2.16
C THR A 45 5.92 -13.58 2.24
N SER A 46 6.00 -12.38 2.82
CA SER A 46 7.27 -11.65 3.01
C SER A 46 8.33 -12.51 3.70
N ASP A 47 7.94 -13.25 4.74
CA ASP A 47 8.86 -14.04 5.54
C ASP A 47 9.48 -15.19 4.74
N GLN A 48 8.70 -15.78 3.81
CA GLN A 48 9.18 -16.83 2.90
C GLN A 48 10.16 -16.25 1.89
N LEU A 49 9.87 -15.06 1.36
CA LEU A 49 10.76 -14.41 0.40
C LEU A 49 12.09 -14.03 1.05
N HIS A 50 12.07 -13.46 2.26
CA HIS A 50 13.28 -13.14 3.00
C HIS A 50 14.10 -14.40 3.32
N ALA A 51 13.46 -15.47 3.79
CA ALA A 51 14.16 -16.71 4.09
C ALA A 51 14.84 -17.37 2.86
N GLU A 52 14.22 -17.32 1.68
CA GLU A 52 14.77 -17.96 0.47
C GLU A 52 15.70 -17.06 -0.36
N PHE A 53 15.49 -15.74 -0.32
CA PHE A 53 16.12 -14.80 -1.26
C PHE A 53 17.04 -13.76 -0.61
N ASP A 54 17.02 -13.55 0.72
CA ASP A 54 17.91 -12.55 1.34
C ASP A 54 19.39 -12.90 1.20
N ALA A 55 19.72 -14.18 1.02
CA ALA A 55 21.09 -14.65 0.86
C ALA A 55 21.57 -14.68 -0.61
N LYS A 56 20.71 -14.35 -1.59
CA LYS A 56 21.05 -14.42 -3.02
C LYS A 56 21.46 -13.05 -3.54
N GLU A 57 22.44 -13.06 -4.44
CA GLU A 57 22.93 -11.84 -5.09
C GLU A 57 22.01 -11.43 -6.26
N ALA A 58 22.10 -10.16 -6.66
CA ALA A 58 21.24 -9.60 -7.71
C ALA A 58 21.32 -10.38 -9.05
N GLU A 59 22.53 -10.79 -9.44
CA GLU A 59 22.77 -11.57 -10.66
C GLU A 59 22.09 -12.95 -10.61
N GLU A 60 22.03 -13.57 -9.43
CA GLU A 60 21.37 -14.87 -9.23
C GLU A 60 19.85 -14.73 -9.30
N LEU A 61 19.29 -13.65 -8.75
CA LEU A 61 17.86 -13.36 -8.82
C LEU A 61 17.42 -13.06 -10.27
N GLU A 62 18.23 -12.32 -11.03
CA GLU A 62 17.98 -12.06 -12.45
C GLU A 62 18.01 -13.35 -13.28
N ALA A 63 18.98 -14.23 -13.03
CA ALA A 63 19.08 -15.51 -13.74
C ALA A 63 17.93 -16.48 -13.38
N LEU A 64 17.49 -16.48 -12.11
CA LEU A 64 16.41 -17.34 -11.63
C LEU A 64 15.03 -16.91 -12.15
N ASN A 65 14.83 -15.63 -12.45
CA ASN A 65 13.61 -15.06 -13.02
C ASN A 65 12.31 -15.58 -12.38
N ILE A 66 12.26 -15.54 -11.03
CA ILE A 66 11.16 -16.11 -10.25
C ILE A 66 10.02 -15.09 -10.16
N GLU A 67 8.87 -15.45 -10.71
CA GLU A 67 7.63 -14.69 -10.56
C GLU A 67 6.95 -15.03 -9.22
N VAL A 68 6.59 -14.01 -8.44
CA VAL A 68 5.91 -14.17 -7.15
C VAL A 68 4.72 -13.23 -7.02
N SER A 69 3.60 -13.75 -6.50
CA SER A 69 2.42 -12.96 -6.17
C SER A 69 2.31 -12.69 -4.66
N VAL A 70 2.22 -11.42 -4.27
CA VAL A 70 2.13 -10.98 -2.87
C VAL A 70 0.91 -10.07 -2.63
N ALA A 71 0.33 -10.13 -1.42
CA ALA A 71 -0.71 -9.22 -0.97
C ALA A 71 -0.51 -8.80 0.49
N GLY A 72 -0.76 -7.52 0.79
CA GLY A 72 -0.60 -6.93 2.11
C GLY A 72 -1.11 -5.50 2.21
N ARG A 73 -0.85 -4.87 3.35
CA ARG A 73 -1.20 -3.46 3.59
C ARG A 73 -0.10 -2.55 3.00
N MET A 74 -0.50 -1.54 2.25
CA MET A 74 0.42 -0.48 1.83
C MET A 74 0.82 0.36 3.05
N MET A 75 2.11 0.36 3.40
CA MET A 75 2.64 1.08 4.55
C MET A 75 3.28 2.41 4.13
N THR A 76 4.19 2.35 3.16
CA THR A 76 4.88 3.51 2.59
C THR A 76 4.86 3.39 1.07
N ARG A 77 4.82 4.54 0.40
CA ARG A 77 4.92 4.61 -1.05
C ARG A 77 5.79 5.80 -1.42
N ARG A 78 6.93 5.52 -2.06
CA ARG A 78 7.78 6.56 -2.64
C ARG A 78 7.51 6.62 -4.14
N TYR A 79 7.04 7.77 -4.61
CA TYR A 79 6.75 8.00 -6.02
C TYR A 79 7.96 8.69 -6.67
N TYR A 80 8.45 8.16 -7.79
CA TYR A 80 9.63 8.67 -8.50
C TYR A 80 9.32 9.18 -9.92
N GLY A 81 8.08 9.64 -10.16
CA GLY A 81 7.66 10.12 -11.48
C GLY A 81 6.92 9.07 -12.27
#